data_AF-A0A448ZYR5-F1
#
_entry.id   AF-A0A448ZYR5-F1
#
_cell.length_a   1.000
_cell.length_b   1.000
_cell.length_c   1.000
_cell.angle_alpha   90.00
_cell.angle_beta   90.00
_cell.angle_gamma   90.00
#
_symmetry.space_group_name_H-M   'P 1'
#
loop_
_entity.id
_entity.type
_entity.pdbx_description
1 polymer ?
#
loop_
_entity_poly.entity_id
_entity_poly.type
_entity_poly.pdbx_seq_one_letter_code
_entity_poly.pdbx_strand_id
1 'polypeptide(L)'
;MDDYFVPFKKRPKMNFSICTKYDSQFSSYKGIYLIKIGDEYYVGKTNSTFGRRFSNHRVLIKKYLQDIETTGSYKETFTSGRWDSKHLYSKFVMAMTQNNIKIEQIEFFVIEFQKEKYDDKFLMARENYYIEHFKSYIYGMNQIGITILAHEILYKFIYRGIKLTKSDLEEYKERFILDEKKFVNFLKQIYEKHLFIYKWVRFNIRNGINFYRHLLEFGFNKFQRYEDEISDFKELFSNI
;
A
#
# COMPACT_ATOMS: atom_id res chain seq x y z
N MET A 1 25.82 13.53 5.52
CA MET A 1 26.15 13.07 4.16
C MET A 1 25.84 11.59 4.15
N ASP A 2 24.69 11.22 3.57
CA ASP A 2 24.13 9.87 3.70
C ASP A 2 24.57 9.00 2.52
N ASP A 3 25.76 8.42 2.62
CA ASP A 3 26.27 7.38 1.73
C ASP A 3 25.51 6.06 1.95
N TYR A 4 24.32 5.89 1.38
CA TYR A 4 23.59 4.61 1.47
C TYR A 4 22.78 4.24 0.21
N PHE A 5 23.30 4.55 -0.99
CA PHE A 5 22.81 3.96 -2.23
C PHE A 5 23.71 2.78 -2.63
N VAL A 6 23.46 1.61 -2.04
CA VAL A 6 24.05 0.37 -2.58
C VAL A 6 23.46 0.15 -3.98
N PRO A 7 24.28 -0.10 -5.02
CA PRO A 7 23.80 -0.24 -6.38
C PRO A 7 22.77 -1.37 -6.49
N PHE A 8 21.70 -1.11 -7.24
CA PHE A 8 20.67 -2.08 -7.61
C PHE A 8 21.31 -3.41 -8.07
N LYS A 9 21.00 -4.54 -7.40
CA LYS A 9 21.05 -5.84 -8.09
C LYS A 9 20.09 -5.73 -9.28
N LYS A 10 20.56 -6.08 -10.50
CA LYS A 10 19.82 -5.94 -11.77
C LYS A 10 18.34 -6.33 -11.58
N ARG A 11 17.47 -5.33 -11.67
CA ARG A 11 16.02 -5.56 -11.65
C ARG A 11 15.65 -6.46 -12.83
N PRO A 12 14.80 -7.48 -12.64
CA PRO A 12 14.26 -8.21 -13.78
C PRO A 12 13.59 -7.22 -14.72
N LYS A 13 13.94 -7.24 -16.02
CA LYS A 13 13.19 -6.45 -17.01
C LYS A 13 11.75 -6.95 -16.99
N MET A 14 10.80 -6.07 -16.71
CA MET A 14 9.40 -6.45 -16.69
C MET A 14 8.93 -6.72 -18.11
N ASN A 15 8.30 -7.87 -18.33
CA ASN A 15 7.71 -8.19 -19.62
C ASN A 15 6.34 -7.49 -19.75
N PHE A 16 6.33 -6.33 -20.39
CA PHE A 16 5.10 -5.58 -20.68
C PHE A 16 4.30 -6.17 -21.84
N SER A 17 4.70 -7.29 -22.45
CA SER A 17 3.99 -7.88 -23.59
C SER A 17 2.55 -8.30 -23.27
N ILE A 18 2.23 -8.50 -22.00
CA ILE A 18 0.88 -8.83 -21.51
C ILE A 18 0.07 -7.58 -21.12
N CYS A 19 0.62 -6.38 -21.32
CA CYS A 19 0.00 -5.11 -20.95
C CYS A 19 -0.33 -4.30 -22.22
N THR A 20 -1.57 -3.84 -22.33
CA THR A 20 -1.97 -2.90 -23.38
C THR A 20 -1.96 -1.49 -22.80
N LYS A 21 -1.33 -0.53 -23.49
CA LYS A 21 -1.36 0.88 -23.04
C LYS A 21 -2.81 1.37 -23.03
N TYR A 22 -3.20 2.03 -21.95
CA TYR A 22 -4.56 2.55 -21.82
C TYR A 22 -4.81 3.69 -22.80
N ASP A 23 -5.95 3.62 -23.47
CA ASP A 23 -6.55 4.69 -24.24
C ASP A 23 -8.05 4.82 -23.91
N SER A 24 -8.75 5.77 -24.53
CA SER A 24 -10.15 6.07 -24.24
C SER A 24 -11.12 4.93 -24.55
N GLN A 25 -10.77 3.96 -25.41
CA GLN A 25 -11.62 2.82 -25.75
C GLN A 25 -11.83 1.89 -24.55
N PHE A 26 -10.86 1.84 -23.63
CA PHE A 26 -10.93 1.05 -22.40
C PHE A 26 -11.65 1.77 -21.25
N SER A 27 -12.07 3.03 -21.44
CA SER A 27 -12.58 3.88 -20.36
C SER A 27 -13.78 3.31 -19.61
N SER A 28 -14.65 2.56 -20.30
CA SER A 28 -15.83 1.91 -19.75
C SER A 28 -15.59 0.50 -19.20
N TYR A 29 -14.41 -0.07 -19.42
CA TYR A 29 -14.08 -1.43 -19.01
C TYR A 29 -13.66 -1.48 -17.54
N LYS A 30 -13.71 -2.68 -16.97
CA LYS A 30 -13.29 -3.04 -15.61
C LYS A 30 -12.22 -4.11 -15.70
N GLY A 31 -11.49 -4.36 -14.62
CA GLY A 31 -10.53 -5.46 -14.55
C GLY A 31 -9.22 -5.07 -13.88
N ILE A 32 -8.14 -5.67 -14.37
CA ILE A 32 -6.78 -5.51 -13.83
C ILE A 32 -6.00 -4.50 -14.67
N TYR A 33 -5.32 -3.58 -13.99
CA TYR A 33 -4.51 -2.54 -14.60
C TYR A 33 -3.12 -2.46 -13.97
N LEU A 34 -2.24 -1.77 -14.69
CA LEU A 34 -0.92 -1.40 -14.22
C LEU A 34 -0.72 0.12 -14.38
N ILE A 35 -0.09 0.73 -13.37
CA ILE A 35 0.32 2.13 -13.37
C ILE A 35 1.84 2.16 -13.39
N LYS A 36 2.44 2.90 -14.31
CA LYS A 36 3.89 3.05 -14.43
C LYS A 36 4.29 4.50 -14.13
N ILE A 37 5.30 4.65 -13.27
CA ILE A 37 5.87 5.93 -12.84
C ILE A 37 7.39 5.82 -12.98
N GLY A 38 7.93 6.33 -14.09
CA GLY A 38 9.34 6.11 -14.44
C GLY A 38 9.57 4.62 -14.69
N ASP A 39 10.54 4.03 -14.02
CA ASP A 39 10.73 2.58 -14.10
C ASP A 39 9.82 1.81 -13.13
N GLU A 40 9.16 2.47 -12.18
CA GLU A 40 8.38 1.82 -11.12
C GLU A 40 6.97 1.46 -11.59
N TYR A 41 6.38 0.40 -11.04
CA TYR A 41 5.04 -0.04 -11.41
C TYR A 41 4.17 -0.44 -10.22
N TYR A 42 2.87 -0.28 -10.38
CA TYR A 42 1.82 -0.69 -9.46
C TYR A 42 0.78 -1.50 -10.20
N VAL A 43 0.37 -2.63 -9.64
CA VAL A 43 -0.74 -3.45 -10.13
C VAL A 43 -1.97 -3.14 -9.29
N GLY A 44 -3.13 -2.98 -9.93
CA GLY A 44 -4.37 -2.84 -9.20
C GLY A 44 -5.60 -3.34 -9.94
N LYS A 45 -6.72 -3.41 -9.23
CA LYS A 45 -8.03 -3.77 -9.79
C LYS A 45 -9.09 -2.68 -9.71
N THR A 46 -10.10 -2.78 -10.58
CA THR A 46 -11.31 -1.96 -10.53
C THR A 46 -12.54 -2.68 -11.03
N ASN A 47 -13.65 -2.56 -10.29
CA ASN A 47 -14.98 -2.99 -10.69
C ASN A 47 -15.91 -1.80 -11.04
N SER A 48 -15.41 -0.55 -10.95
CA SER A 48 -16.16 0.64 -11.37
C SER A 48 -16.02 0.88 -12.87
N THR A 49 -14.95 1.55 -13.29
CA THR A 49 -14.40 1.54 -14.66
C THR A 49 -12.93 1.97 -14.60
N PHE A 50 -12.13 1.69 -15.63
CA PHE A 50 -10.75 2.18 -15.73
C PHE A 50 -10.70 3.71 -15.80
N GLY A 51 -11.55 4.34 -16.61
CA GLY A 51 -11.58 5.81 -16.74
C GLY A 51 -11.80 6.49 -15.40
N ARG A 52 -12.79 6.03 -14.62
CA ARG A 52 -13.07 6.55 -13.28
C ARG A 52 -11.92 6.26 -12.32
N ARG A 53 -11.37 5.04 -12.34
CA ARG A 53 -10.28 4.64 -11.44
C ARG A 53 -9.00 5.43 -11.70
N PHE A 54 -8.62 5.66 -12.95
CA PHE A 54 -7.41 6.38 -13.31
C PHE A 54 -7.54 7.88 -13.01
N SER A 55 -8.72 8.46 -13.26
CA SER A 55 -9.02 9.83 -12.81
C SER A 55 -8.88 9.96 -11.29
N ASN A 56 -9.45 9.02 -10.52
CA ASN A 56 -9.33 9.01 -9.06
C ASN A 56 -7.87 8.91 -8.59
N HIS A 57 -7.06 8.04 -9.21
CA HIS A 57 -5.62 7.95 -8.91
C HIS A 57 -4.94 9.30 -9.14
N ARG A 58 -5.19 9.96 -10.28
CA ARG A 58 -4.61 11.28 -10.56
C ARG A 58 -5.01 12.31 -9.49
N VAL A 59 -6.29 12.36 -9.12
CA VAL A 59 -6.79 13.30 -8.09
C VAL A 59 -6.09 13.07 -6.74
N LEU A 60 -5.97 11.82 -6.31
CA LEU A 60 -5.38 11.50 -5.00
C LEU A 60 -3.87 11.76 -4.97
N ILE A 61 -3.17 11.53 -6.08
CA ILE A 61 -1.76 11.91 -6.25
C ILE A 61 -1.60 13.43 -6.18
N LYS A 62 -2.42 14.21 -6.90
CA LYS A 62 -2.38 15.69 -6.83
C LYS A 62 -2.58 16.20 -5.41
N LYS A 63 -3.59 15.66 -4.70
CA LYS A 63 -3.85 16.03 -3.31
C LYS A 63 -2.63 15.75 -2.42
N TYR A 64 -2.02 14.58 -2.56
CA TYR A 64 -0.86 14.22 -1.76
C TYR A 64 0.38 15.09 -2.08
N LEU A 65 0.58 15.47 -3.35
CA LEU A 65 1.63 16.43 -3.73
C LEU A 65 1.40 17.81 -3.06
N GLN A 66 0.15 18.30 -3.06
CA GLN A 66 -0.20 19.55 -2.38
C GLN A 66 0.02 19.49 -0.86
N ASP A 67 -0.25 18.34 -0.23
CA ASP A 67 0.06 18.16 1.20
C ASP A 67 1.57 18.24 1.47
N ILE A 68 2.40 17.69 0.58
CA ILE A 68 3.86 17.80 0.68
C ILE A 68 4.29 19.26 0.59
N GLU A 69 3.79 20.01 -0.39
CA GLU A 69 4.07 21.44 -0.51
C GLU A 69 3.66 22.20 0.76
N THR A 70 2.48 21.88 1.32
CA THR A 70 1.97 22.51 2.55
C THR A 70 2.84 22.21 3.77
N THR A 71 3.33 20.99 3.89
CA THR A 71 4.16 20.55 5.02
C THR A 71 5.67 20.71 4.78
N GLY A 72 6.10 21.24 3.64
CA GLY A 72 7.52 21.42 3.30
C GLY A 72 8.29 20.13 2.95
N SER A 73 7.89 18.95 3.42
CA SER A 73 8.58 17.70 3.07
C SER A 73 7.69 16.45 3.11
N TYR A 74 8.08 15.43 2.33
CA TYR A 74 7.43 14.11 2.36
C TYR A 74 7.40 13.52 3.77
N LYS A 75 8.50 13.69 4.53
CA LYS A 75 8.63 13.19 5.90
C LYS A 75 7.59 13.84 6.82
N GLU A 76 7.39 15.15 6.70
CA GLU A 76 6.42 15.89 7.50
C GLU A 76 4.96 15.58 7.14
N THR A 77 4.66 15.42 5.84
CA THR A 77 3.33 14.92 5.42
C THR A 77 3.04 13.55 6.01
N PHE A 78 4.06 12.69 6.03
CA PHE A 78 3.94 11.35 6.57
C PHE A 78 3.74 11.34 8.10
N THR A 79 4.43 12.19 8.85
CA THR A 79 4.27 12.23 10.32
C THR A 79 3.03 12.99 10.78
N SER A 80 2.47 13.87 9.94
CA SER A 80 1.29 14.69 10.30
C SER A 80 -0.06 13.97 10.19
N GLY A 81 -0.10 12.72 9.74
CA GLY A 81 -1.37 12.01 9.50
C GLY A 81 -2.12 12.47 8.23
N ARG A 82 -1.62 13.48 7.51
CA ARG A 82 -2.22 13.97 6.25
C ARG A 82 -2.19 12.96 5.11
N TRP A 83 -1.50 11.85 5.27
CA TRP A 83 -1.55 10.70 4.37
C TRP A 83 -2.83 9.87 4.48
N ASP A 84 -3.75 10.23 5.38
CA ASP A 84 -4.99 9.50 5.60
C ASP A 84 -5.79 9.30 4.29
N SER A 85 -6.31 8.08 4.09
CA SER A 85 -6.90 7.56 2.84
C SER A 85 -6.00 7.57 1.58
N LYS A 86 -4.74 8.04 1.71
CA LYS A 86 -3.78 8.22 0.60
C LYS A 86 -2.50 7.41 0.76
N HIS A 87 -2.44 6.50 1.72
CA HIS A 87 -1.27 5.67 2.01
C HIS A 87 -0.69 4.96 0.77
N LEU A 88 -1.56 4.45 -0.10
CA LEU A 88 -1.17 3.83 -1.37
C LEU A 88 -0.26 4.76 -2.20
N TYR A 89 -0.56 6.06 -2.21
CA TYR A 89 0.11 7.07 -3.02
C TYR A 89 1.42 7.56 -2.42
N SER A 90 1.73 7.20 -1.17
CA SER A 90 2.99 7.54 -0.53
C SER A 90 4.20 7.03 -1.34
N LYS A 91 4.14 5.79 -1.86
CA LYS A 91 5.19 5.29 -2.78
C LYS A 91 5.18 6.00 -4.13
N PHE A 92 4.00 6.31 -4.66
CA PHE A 92 3.87 6.94 -5.97
C PHE A 92 4.51 8.32 -5.97
N VAL A 93 4.15 9.13 -4.98
CA VAL A 93 4.66 10.49 -4.86
C VAL A 93 6.15 10.49 -4.54
N MET A 94 6.63 9.57 -3.69
CA MET A 94 8.07 9.40 -3.47
C MET A 94 8.81 9.03 -4.78
N ALA A 95 8.25 8.14 -5.59
CA ALA A 95 8.82 7.80 -6.90
C ALA A 95 8.82 9.01 -7.85
N MET A 96 7.75 9.80 -7.84
CA MET A 96 7.63 10.99 -8.68
C MET A 96 8.63 12.08 -8.29
N THR A 97 8.73 12.42 -7.00
CA THR A 97 9.61 13.49 -6.52
C THR A 97 11.09 13.15 -6.72
N GLN A 98 11.48 11.89 -6.47
CA GLN A 98 12.88 11.46 -6.64
C GLN A 98 13.35 11.43 -8.09
N ASN A 99 12.43 11.24 -9.04
CA ASN A 99 12.75 11.13 -10.46
C ASN A 99 12.29 12.35 -11.28
N ASN A 100 11.84 13.43 -10.60
CA ASN A 100 11.29 14.63 -11.24
C ASN A 100 10.18 14.33 -12.28
N ILE A 101 9.29 13.39 -11.94
CA ILE A 101 8.19 12.95 -12.82
C ILE A 101 6.95 13.77 -12.51
N LYS A 102 6.42 14.44 -13.53
CA LYS A 102 5.14 15.15 -13.47
C LYS A 102 3.97 14.18 -13.59
N ILE A 103 2.80 14.58 -13.08
CA ILE A 103 1.63 13.70 -13.08
C ILE A 103 1.19 13.29 -14.48
N GLU A 104 1.35 14.16 -15.48
CA GLU A 104 1.04 13.91 -16.89
C GLU A 104 1.89 12.77 -17.47
N GLN A 105 3.08 12.52 -16.92
CA GLN A 105 3.99 11.47 -17.34
C GLN A 105 3.68 10.09 -16.74
N ILE A 106 2.66 9.99 -15.86
CA ILE A 106 2.18 8.71 -15.36
C ILE A 106 1.48 7.96 -16.49
N GLU A 107 1.97 6.76 -16.79
CA GLU A 107 1.42 5.88 -17.81
C GLU A 107 0.48 4.84 -17.18
N PHE A 108 -0.65 4.59 -17.85
CA PHE A 108 -1.62 3.59 -17.45
C PHE A 108 -1.68 2.47 -18.49
N PHE A 109 -1.84 1.25 -18.02
CA PHE A 109 -1.95 0.05 -18.83
C PHE A 109 -3.11 -0.81 -18.31
N VAL A 110 -3.74 -1.55 -19.21
CA VAL A 110 -4.72 -2.59 -18.89
C VAL A 110 -4.08 -3.97 -19.12
N ILE A 111 -4.42 -4.93 -18.27
CA ILE A 111 -3.90 -6.30 -18.33
C ILE A 111 -5.04 -7.26 -18.66
N GLU A 112 -6.14 -7.18 -17.91
CA GLU A 112 -7.36 -7.93 -18.16
C GLU A 112 -8.54 -6.98 -18.12
N PHE A 113 -9.48 -7.16 -19.05
CA PHE A 113 -10.63 -6.29 -19.12
C PHE A 113 -11.89 -6.98 -19.62
N GLN A 114 -13.03 -6.59 -19.05
CA GLN A 114 -14.37 -6.92 -19.55
C GLN A 114 -15.34 -5.78 -19.22
N LYS A 115 -16.51 -5.75 -19.86
CA LYS A 115 -17.52 -4.70 -19.61
C LYS A 115 -18.32 -4.99 -18.35
N GLU A 116 -18.59 -6.27 -18.11
CA GLU A 116 -19.38 -6.80 -17.01
C GLU A 116 -18.63 -6.70 -15.68
N LYS A 117 -19.38 -6.65 -14.59
CA LYS A 117 -18.78 -6.66 -13.25
C LYS A 117 -18.14 -8.03 -13.01
N TYR A 118 -16.89 -8.06 -12.53
CA TYR A 118 -16.29 -9.30 -12.04
C TYR A 118 -16.90 -9.69 -10.70
N ASP A 119 -16.93 -10.99 -10.41
CA ASP A 119 -16.99 -11.44 -9.03
C ASP A 119 -15.83 -10.84 -8.22
N ASP A 120 -16.12 -10.34 -7.01
CA ASP A 120 -15.16 -9.57 -6.23
C ASP A 120 -14.03 -10.45 -5.68
N LYS A 121 -14.30 -11.74 -5.37
CA LYS A 121 -13.27 -12.71 -4.94
C LYS A 121 -12.37 -13.10 -6.10
N PHE A 122 -12.96 -13.38 -7.25
CA PHE A 122 -12.21 -13.67 -8.47
C PHE A 122 -11.30 -12.51 -8.87
N LEU A 123 -11.82 -11.28 -8.89
CA LEU A 123 -11.04 -10.10 -9.28
C LEU A 123 -9.87 -9.85 -8.30
N MET A 124 -10.08 -10.12 -7.01
CA MET A 124 -9.00 -10.07 -6.01
C MET A 124 -7.94 -11.15 -6.23
N ALA A 125 -8.35 -12.38 -6.57
CA ALA A 125 -7.42 -13.45 -6.89
C ALA A 125 -6.58 -13.12 -8.14
N ARG A 126 -7.18 -12.52 -9.17
CA ARG A 126 -6.46 -12.03 -10.36
C ARG A 126 -5.47 -10.92 -10.02
N GLU A 127 -5.86 -9.94 -9.20
CA GLU A 127 -4.94 -8.88 -8.74
C GLU A 127 -3.73 -9.47 -8.00
N ASN A 128 -3.95 -10.40 -7.08
CA ASN A 128 -2.88 -11.07 -6.34
C ASN A 128 -1.95 -11.86 -7.27
N TYR A 129 -2.52 -12.57 -8.25
CA TYR A 129 -1.74 -13.28 -9.26
C TYR A 129 -0.78 -12.34 -9.99
N TYR A 130 -1.25 -11.17 -10.44
CA TYR A 130 -0.38 -10.21 -11.15
C TYR A 130 0.61 -9.51 -10.24
N ILE A 131 0.23 -9.20 -8.99
CA ILE A 131 1.15 -8.67 -7.98
C ILE A 131 2.32 -9.64 -7.77
N GLU A 132 2.06 -10.94 -7.65
CA GLU A 132 3.09 -11.97 -7.52
C GLU A 132 3.89 -12.19 -8.81
N HIS A 133 3.20 -12.27 -9.95
CA HIS A 133 3.84 -12.44 -11.27
C HIS A 133 4.87 -11.34 -11.54
N PHE A 134 4.50 -10.08 -11.28
CA PHE A 134 5.40 -8.94 -11.44
C PHE A 134 6.25 -8.67 -10.19
N LYS A 135 6.03 -9.40 -9.09
CA LYS A 135 6.65 -9.13 -7.78
C LYS A 135 6.59 -7.65 -7.41
N SER A 136 5.45 -7.01 -7.65
CA SER A 136 5.29 -5.55 -7.54
C SER A 136 5.32 -5.04 -6.10
N TYR A 137 5.29 -5.93 -5.10
CA TYR A 137 5.53 -5.60 -3.69
C TYR A 137 7.02 -5.50 -3.33
N ILE A 138 7.90 -6.14 -4.14
CA ILE A 138 9.37 -6.10 -3.99
C ILE A 138 9.96 -5.03 -4.89
N TYR A 139 9.65 -5.11 -6.18
CA TYR A 139 10.24 -4.29 -7.24
C TYR A 139 9.32 -3.17 -7.71
N GLY A 140 8.22 -2.92 -7.01
CA GLY A 140 7.25 -1.92 -7.41
C GLY A 140 6.54 -1.28 -6.22
N MET A 141 5.45 -0.61 -6.54
CA MET A 141 4.76 0.29 -5.63
C MET A 141 3.57 -0.35 -4.92
N ASN A 142 3.29 -1.65 -5.11
CA ASN A 142 2.30 -2.33 -4.28
C ASN A 142 2.79 -2.33 -2.83
N GLN A 143 1.88 -2.03 -1.91
CA GLN A 143 2.16 -2.17 -0.48
C GLN A 143 2.04 -3.64 -0.07
N ILE A 144 2.74 -4.02 0.99
CA ILE A 144 2.56 -5.34 1.58
C ILE A 144 1.28 -5.32 2.42
N GLY A 145 0.50 -6.41 2.37
CA GLY A 145 -0.86 -6.47 2.94
C GLY A 145 -0.95 -6.01 4.40
N ILE A 146 0.07 -6.27 5.22
CA ILE A 146 0.08 -5.81 6.62
C ILE A 146 0.12 -4.30 6.77
N THR A 147 0.79 -3.59 5.86
CA THR A 147 0.81 -2.13 5.83
C THR A 147 -0.57 -1.59 5.48
N ILE A 148 -1.22 -2.19 4.47
CA ILE A 148 -2.58 -1.81 4.03
C ILE A 148 -3.58 -1.99 5.18
N LEU A 149 -3.55 -3.13 5.87
CA LEU A 149 -4.42 -3.41 7.01
C LEU A 149 -4.23 -2.40 8.15
N ALA A 150 -2.98 -2.14 8.55
CA ALA A 150 -2.68 -1.19 9.62
C ALA A 150 -3.25 0.20 9.29
N HIS A 151 -3.18 0.62 8.03
CA HIS A 151 -3.77 1.86 7.56
C HIS A 151 -5.31 1.87 7.64
N GLU A 152 -5.98 0.79 7.26
CA GLU A 152 -7.44 0.70 7.31
C GLU A 152 -7.98 0.74 8.75
N ILE A 153 -7.30 0.09 9.69
CA ILE A 153 -7.65 0.10 11.12
C ILE A 153 -7.50 1.51 11.69
N LEU A 154 -6.35 2.15 11.45
CA LEU A 154 -6.09 3.53 11.89
C LEU A 154 -7.18 4.49 11.36
N TYR A 155 -7.54 4.36 10.09
CA TYR A 155 -8.55 5.21 9.47
C TYR A 155 -9.93 5.09 10.12
N LYS A 156 -10.44 3.85 10.23
CA LYS A 156 -11.78 3.61 10.79
C LYS A 156 -11.84 4.02 12.26
N PHE A 157 -10.79 3.73 13.03
CA PHE A 157 -10.79 3.91 14.46
C PHE A 157 -10.45 5.34 14.90
N ILE A 158 -9.36 5.91 14.39
CA ILE A 158 -8.85 7.21 14.87
C ILE A 158 -9.65 8.36 14.26
N TYR A 159 -9.85 8.33 12.94
CA TYR A 159 -10.35 9.50 12.21
C TYR A 159 -11.87 9.52 12.08
N ARG A 160 -12.52 8.35 12.03
CA ARG A 160 -13.99 8.26 11.96
C ARG A 160 -14.66 7.96 13.30
N GLY A 161 -13.89 7.66 14.35
CA GLY A 161 -14.44 7.30 15.66
C GLY A 161 -15.34 6.06 15.63
N ILE A 162 -15.19 5.18 14.63
CA ILE A 162 -16.01 3.98 14.51
C ILE A 162 -15.53 2.99 15.57
N LYS A 163 -16.45 2.58 16.46
CA LYS A 163 -16.18 1.50 17.42
C LYS A 163 -16.06 0.19 16.62
N LEU A 164 -14.90 -0.44 16.67
CA LEU A 164 -14.70 -1.75 16.06
C LEU A 164 -15.55 -2.78 16.79
N THR A 165 -16.33 -3.55 16.04
CA THR A 165 -17.08 -4.68 16.60
C THR A 165 -16.18 -5.89 16.73
N LYS A 166 -16.59 -6.87 17.54
CA LYS A 166 -15.93 -8.18 17.60
C LYS A 166 -15.87 -8.84 16.21
N SER A 167 -16.91 -8.68 15.38
CA SER A 167 -16.94 -9.19 14.01
C SER A 167 -15.93 -8.50 13.09
N ASP A 168 -15.73 -7.18 13.22
CA ASP A 168 -14.68 -6.48 12.47
C ASP A 168 -13.32 -7.05 12.85
N LEU A 169 -13.06 -7.21 14.15
CA LEU A 169 -11.81 -7.77 14.66
C LEU A 169 -11.60 -9.23 14.22
N GLU A 170 -12.64 -10.06 14.21
CA GLU A 170 -12.56 -11.44 13.72
C GLU A 170 -12.38 -11.50 12.19
N GLU A 171 -13.06 -10.67 11.39
CA GLU A 171 -12.81 -10.59 9.94
C GLU A 171 -11.37 -10.13 9.64
N TYR A 172 -10.82 -9.21 10.45
CA TYR A 172 -9.41 -8.81 10.36
C TYR A 172 -8.47 -9.91 10.81
N LYS A 173 -8.76 -10.62 11.92
CA LYS A 173 -8.01 -11.79 12.36
C LYS A 173 -8.08 -12.89 11.30
N GLU A 174 -9.19 -13.13 10.63
CA GLU A 174 -9.29 -14.18 9.60
C GLU A 174 -8.58 -13.78 8.30
N ARG A 175 -8.74 -12.53 7.84
CA ARG A 175 -8.09 -12.05 6.61
C ARG A 175 -6.60 -11.84 6.77
N PHE A 176 -6.18 -11.44 7.96
CA PHE A 176 -4.84 -10.97 8.21
C PHE A 176 -4.44 -11.23 9.65
N ILE A 177 -4.68 -12.46 10.15
CA ILE A 177 -4.32 -12.90 11.51
C ILE A 177 -3.14 -12.05 11.96
N LEU A 178 -3.28 -11.39 13.12
CA LEU A 178 -2.21 -10.84 13.96
C LEU A 178 -1.20 -11.97 14.33
N ASP A 179 -0.88 -12.76 13.33
CA ASP A 179 0.15 -13.74 13.21
C ASP A 179 1.36 -12.86 12.99
N GLU A 180 1.76 -12.25 14.10
CA GLU A 180 3.09 -11.77 14.31
C GLU A 180 4.09 -12.78 13.74
N LYS A 181 3.82 -14.10 13.83
CA LYS A 181 4.65 -15.10 13.15
C LYS A 181 4.59 -14.99 11.63
N LYS A 182 3.49 -14.68 10.95
CA LYS A 182 3.49 -14.36 9.51
C LYS A 182 4.25 -13.08 9.21
N PHE A 183 4.11 -12.01 10.00
CA PHE A 183 4.87 -10.79 9.79
C PHE A 183 6.37 -10.98 10.05
N VAL A 184 6.72 -11.64 11.16
CA VAL A 184 8.07 -12.03 11.54
C VAL A 184 8.63 -13.03 10.54
N ASN A 185 7.87 -14.02 10.06
CA ASN A 185 8.29 -14.93 9.00
C ASN A 185 8.50 -14.19 7.69
N PHE A 186 7.68 -13.19 7.39
CA PHE A 186 7.88 -12.31 6.25
C PHE A 186 9.16 -11.46 6.41
N LEU A 187 9.41 -10.90 7.59
CA LEU A 187 10.65 -10.18 7.92
C LEU A 187 11.87 -11.10 7.88
N LYS A 188 11.75 -12.35 8.37
CA LYS A 188 12.78 -13.40 8.28
C LYS A 188 13.05 -13.74 6.82
N GLN A 189 12.03 -13.98 6.02
CA GLN A 189 12.19 -14.22 4.58
C GLN A 189 12.84 -13.02 3.87
N ILE A 190 12.49 -11.78 4.23
CA ILE A 190 13.17 -10.59 3.73
C ILE A 190 14.64 -10.60 4.12
N TYR A 191 14.93 -10.89 5.38
CA TYR A 191 16.28 -10.89 5.93
C TYR A 191 17.15 -11.98 5.27
N GLU A 192 16.68 -13.22 5.29
CA GLU A 192 17.33 -14.41 4.70
C GLU A 192 17.58 -14.25 3.19
N LYS A 193 16.59 -13.71 2.45
CA LYS A 193 16.73 -13.47 1.00
C LYS A 193 17.39 -12.13 0.68
N HIS A 194 17.86 -11.40 1.68
CA HIS A 194 18.44 -10.06 1.58
C HIS A 194 17.57 -9.07 0.78
N LEU A 195 16.24 -9.16 0.89
CA LEU A 195 15.32 -8.30 0.16
C LEU A 195 15.28 -6.86 0.71
N PHE A 196 15.80 -6.61 1.92
CA PHE A 196 15.83 -5.28 2.54
C PHE A 196 16.67 -4.27 1.74
N ILE A 197 17.55 -4.75 0.86
CA ILE A 197 18.30 -3.91 -0.09
C ILE A 197 17.38 -3.28 -1.14
N TYR A 198 16.20 -3.85 -1.38
CA TYR A 198 15.24 -3.29 -2.31
C TYR A 198 14.50 -2.11 -1.68
N LYS A 199 14.58 -0.96 -2.37
CA LYS A 199 14.00 0.32 -1.97
C LYS A 199 12.58 0.19 -1.42
N TRP A 200 11.69 -0.49 -2.14
CA TRP A 200 10.27 -0.57 -1.78
C TRP A 200 9.97 -1.56 -0.66
N VAL A 201 10.81 -2.59 -0.49
CA VAL A 201 10.76 -3.48 0.66
C VAL A 201 11.16 -2.71 1.92
N ARG A 202 12.28 -1.97 1.87
CA ARG A 202 12.73 -1.10 2.97
C ARG A 202 11.67 -0.06 3.34
N PHE A 203 11.06 0.57 2.33
CA PHE A 203 9.96 1.51 2.54
C PHE A 203 8.81 0.86 3.30
N ASN A 204 8.33 -0.30 2.84
CA ASN A 204 7.21 -0.99 3.47
C ASN A 204 7.53 -1.41 4.91
N ILE A 205 8.75 -1.91 5.19
CA ILE A 205 9.17 -2.29 6.55
C ILE A 205 9.21 -1.06 7.46
N ARG A 206 9.94 -0.02 7.05
CA ARG A 206 10.10 1.20 7.87
C ARG A 206 8.75 1.82 8.18
N ASN A 207 7.90 1.94 7.18
CA ASN A 207 6.59 2.55 7.36
C ASN A 207 5.63 1.62 8.10
N GLY A 208 5.64 0.31 7.82
CA GLY A 208 4.89 -0.68 8.58
C GLY A 208 5.22 -0.67 10.07
N ILE A 209 6.51 -0.63 10.42
CA ILE A 209 6.97 -0.52 11.82
C ILE A 209 6.51 0.79 12.44
N ASN A 210 6.69 1.93 11.76
CA ASN A 210 6.25 3.23 12.28
C ASN A 210 4.73 3.28 12.48
N PHE A 211 3.94 2.67 11.58
CA PHE A 211 2.49 2.58 11.72
C PHE A 211 2.07 1.68 12.86
N TYR A 212 2.74 0.54 13.01
CA TYR A 212 2.51 -0.34 14.14
C TYR A 212 2.83 0.34 15.47
N ARG A 213 3.95 1.09 15.54
CA ARG A 213 4.28 1.91 16.71
C ARG A 213 3.25 2.99 16.99
N HIS A 214 2.76 3.70 15.97
CA HIS A 214 1.68 4.66 16.14
C HIS A 214 0.37 4.00 16.60
N LEU A 215 0.02 2.83 16.06
CA LEU A 215 -1.11 2.03 16.52
C LEU A 215 -0.96 1.68 18.00
N LEU A 216 0.25 1.32 18.44
CA LEU A 216 0.53 1.04 19.84
C LEU A 216 0.44 2.30 20.68
N GLU A 217 1.14 3.37 20.34
CA GLU A 217 1.16 4.62 21.11
C GLU A 217 -0.23 5.26 21.21
N PHE A 218 -1.00 5.31 20.13
CA PHE A 218 -2.37 5.84 20.15
C PHE A 218 -3.37 4.84 20.74
N GLY A 219 -3.16 3.55 20.51
CA GLY A 219 -3.94 2.49 21.12
C GLY A 219 -3.80 2.54 22.64
N PHE A 220 -2.59 2.41 23.16
CA PHE A 220 -2.34 2.45 24.60
C PHE A 220 -2.84 3.73 25.28
N ASN A 221 -2.69 4.90 24.66
CA ASN A 221 -3.09 6.17 25.28
C ASN A 221 -4.60 6.47 25.22
N LYS A 222 -5.35 5.90 24.26
CA LYS A 222 -6.82 6.13 24.14
C LYS A 222 -7.66 4.98 24.67
N PHE A 223 -7.06 3.80 24.85
CA PHE A 223 -7.74 2.58 25.27
C PHE A 223 -7.78 2.39 26.80
N GLN A 224 -7.21 3.27 27.63
CA GLN A 224 -7.40 3.23 29.10
C GLN A 224 -8.87 3.21 29.58
N ARG A 225 -9.85 3.42 28.68
CA ARG A 225 -11.30 3.30 28.96
C ARG A 225 -11.92 1.92 28.68
N TYR A 226 -11.16 0.96 28.16
CA TYR A 226 -11.64 -0.37 27.74
C TYR A 226 -10.79 -1.51 28.35
N GLU A 227 -10.36 -1.34 29.60
CA GLU A 227 -9.35 -2.19 30.28
C GLU A 227 -9.58 -3.70 30.17
N ASP A 228 -10.84 -4.15 30.27
CA ASP A 228 -11.16 -5.59 30.24
C ASP A 228 -10.98 -6.22 28.85
N GLU A 229 -11.14 -5.44 27.78
CA GLU A 229 -10.98 -5.87 26.38
C GLU A 229 -9.50 -5.80 25.93
N ILE A 230 -8.64 -5.19 26.77
CA ILE A 230 -7.22 -4.93 26.51
C ILE A 230 -6.31 -5.94 27.18
N SER A 231 -6.79 -6.72 28.15
CA SER A 231 -5.97 -7.79 28.75
C SER A 231 -5.38 -8.71 27.68
N ASP A 232 -6.22 -9.13 26.73
CA ASP A 232 -5.82 -9.95 25.58
C ASP A 232 -4.87 -9.21 24.61
N PHE A 233 -4.97 -7.88 24.53
CA PHE A 233 -4.06 -7.05 23.74
C PHE A 233 -2.70 -6.88 24.45
N LYS A 234 -2.67 -6.58 25.76
CA LYS A 234 -1.45 -6.37 26.55
C LYS A 234 -0.56 -7.61 26.57
N GLU A 235 -1.15 -8.78 26.78
CA GLU A 235 -0.42 -10.06 26.78
C GLU A 235 0.21 -10.38 25.40
N LEU A 236 -0.41 -9.88 24.33
CA LEU A 236 0.08 -9.97 22.95
C LEU A 236 1.32 -9.11 22.68
N PHE A 237 1.51 -7.98 23.40
CA PHE A 237 2.64 -7.06 23.18
C PHE A 237 3.77 -7.19 24.21
N SER A 238 3.51 -7.79 25.37
CA SER A 238 4.52 -7.99 26.42
C SER A 238 5.54 -9.09 26.12
N ASN A 239 5.35 -9.85 25.03
CA ASN A 239 6.24 -10.92 24.58
C ASN A 239 7.08 -10.55 23.34
N ILE A 240 7.11 -9.26 22.98
CA ILE A 240 7.95 -8.66 21.93
C ILE A 240 9.22 -8.08 22.52
#